data_AF-A0A1M6A1A6-F1
#
_entry.id   AF-A0A1M6A1A6-F1
#
_cell.length_a   1.000
_cell.length_b   1.000
_cell.length_c   1.000
_cell.angle_alpha   90.00
_cell.angle_beta   90.00
_cell.angle_gamma   90.00
#
_symmetry.space_group_name_H-M   'P 1'
#
loop_
_entity.id
_entity.type
_entity.pdbx_description
1 polymer ?
#
loop_
_entity_poly.entity_id
_entity_poly.type
_entity_poly.pdbx_seq_one_letter_code
_entity_poly.pdbx_strand_id
1 'polypeptide(L)'
;MWFQDLVGFQEISAENVLENIALEGEFLTSAINGRSLRCGRLEIPTLQELRERTPLSDFEGKIQLEEVVGDAMALHKDIANENAVFQAASQFNLLEMAGPGITPEAGVDGYENDKTQGPACAIACGAGTIYRNYFVPLNGRIGQSADNQIDCLEEIGRILGNDGDSLWEIRNGYAMFSEEGLATLNGRLADLTGEERENLKAQLKVGIQWNTEVTAAESGHTVSQVYCSALPVGYHYFGDSSAFEAFSRLILEAAYEATFYAAVENWRRAKSPKLFLTLVGGGVFGNETCWILDAINISLEKFREVPLEVKVVSYGSLNSQVGAFCQKF
;
A
#
# COMPACT_ATOMS: atom_id res chain seq x y z
N MET A 1 21.12 5.11 8.40
CA MET A 1 20.19 5.64 9.41
C MET A 1 19.40 6.78 8.78
N TRP A 2 18.54 6.44 7.83
CA TRP A 2 17.71 7.42 7.12
C TRP A 2 16.83 8.25 8.07
N PHE A 3 16.38 7.66 9.19
CA PHE A 3 15.56 8.35 10.19
C PHE A 3 16.37 9.45 10.87
N GLN A 4 17.57 9.11 11.38
CA GLN A 4 18.43 10.08 12.06
C GLN A 4 18.85 11.21 11.13
N ASP A 5 19.15 10.91 9.86
CA ASP A 5 19.50 11.93 8.87
C ASP A 5 18.32 12.88 8.60
N LEU A 6 17.08 12.37 8.68
CA LEU A 6 15.87 13.14 8.48
C LEU A 6 15.55 14.05 9.68
N VAL A 7 15.48 13.49 10.89
CA VAL A 7 14.96 14.18 12.09
C VAL A 7 16.02 14.59 13.11
N GLY A 8 17.27 14.18 12.94
CA GLY A 8 18.41 14.64 13.74
C GLY A 8 18.69 13.86 15.03
N PHE A 9 17.92 12.81 15.33
CA PHE A 9 18.13 11.94 16.50
C PHE A 9 17.91 10.46 16.14
N GLN A 10 18.47 9.56 16.93
CA GLN A 10 18.30 8.12 16.74
C GLN A 10 16.92 7.66 17.17
N GLU A 11 16.33 6.74 16.42
CA GLU A 11 15.09 6.08 16.81
C GLU A 11 15.36 5.09 17.96
N ILE A 12 14.78 5.35 19.13
CA ILE A 12 14.99 4.53 20.34
C ILE A 12 13.71 3.85 20.79
N SER A 13 12.61 4.60 20.88
CA SER A 13 11.28 4.10 21.28
C SER A 13 10.20 5.05 20.79
N ALA A 14 8.93 4.63 20.83
CA ALA A 14 7.80 5.49 20.49
C ALA A 14 7.75 6.76 21.35
N GLU A 15 8.01 6.65 22.66
CA GLU A 15 8.06 7.81 23.58
C GLU A 15 9.15 8.78 23.15
N ASN A 16 10.33 8.27 22.80
CA ASN A 16 11.42 9.11 22.33
C ASN A 16 11.07 9.86 21.04
N VAL A 17 10.36 9.22 20.10
CA VAL A 17 9.88 9.90 18.89
C VAL A 17 8.84 10.96 19.23
N LEU A 18 7.85 10.63 20.06
CA LEU A 18 6.76 11.53 20.45
C LEU A 18 7.23 12.72 21.28
N GLU A 19 8.30 12.59 22.06
CA GLU A 19 8.90 13.69 22.82
C GLU A 19 9.68 14.68 21.94
N ASN A 20 10.25 14.20 20.83
CA ASN A 20 11.17 14.98 19.98
C ASN A 20 10.55 15.44 18.67
N ILE A 21 9.35 14.97 18.30
CA ILE A 21 8.63 15.38 17.10
C ILE A 21 7.23 15.87 17.47
N ALA A 22 6.92 17.11 17.08
CA ALA A 22 5.59 17.68 17.21
C ALA A 22 4.81 17.51 15.89
N LEU A 23 3.55 17.09 15.98
CA LEU A 23 2.60 17.07 14.86
C LEU A 23 1.68 18.29 14.92
N GLU A 24 1.70 19.11 13.88
CA GLU A 24 0.79 20.25 13.69
C GLU A 24 0.15 20.18 12.30
N GLY A 25 -1.14 19.84 12.24
CA GLY A 25 -1.84 19.64 10.97
C GLY A 25 -1.23 18.50 10.15
N GLU A 26 -0.64 18.83 9.01
CA GLU A 26 0.03 17.86 8.12
C GLU A 26 1.57 17.90 8.23
N PHE A 27 2.12 18.56 9.27
CA PHE A 27 3.55 18.78 9.43
C PHE A 27 4.09 18.13 10.70
N LEU A 28 5.17 17.36 10.54
CA LEU A 28 6.01 16.86 11.62
C LEU A 28 7.22 17.77 11.78
N THR A 29 7.41 18.33 12.97
CA THR A 29 8.53 19.22 13.27
C THR A 29 9.45 18.59 14.31
N SER A 30 10.70 18.34 13.96
CA SER A 30 11.71 17.84 14.90
C SER A 30 12.21 18.97 15.80
N ALA A 31 12.17 18.75 17.11
CA ALA A 31 12.72 19.65 18.11
C ALA A 31 14.26 19.69 18.10
N ILE A 32 14.91 18.67 17.53
CA ILE A 32 16.37 18.51 17.55
C ILE A 32 17.05 19.31 16.45
N ASN A 33 16.54 19.21 15.22
CA ASN A 33 17.14 19.90 14.07
C ASN A 33 16.26 21.03 13.49
N GLY A 34 15.05 21.23 14.03
CA GLY A 34 14.12 22.28 13.61
C GLY A 34 13.47 22.08 12.25
N ARG A 35 13.71 20.93 11.57
CA ARG A 35 13.09 20.65 10.27
C ARG A 35 11.60 20.39 10.45
N SER A 36 10.80 21.05 9.62
CA SER A 36 9.37 20.80 9.49
C SER A 36 9.12 20.08 8.17
N LEU A 37 8.52 18.90 8.25
CA LEU A 37 8.38 17.96 7.14
C LEU A 37 6.90 17.67 6.93
N ARG A 38 6.41 17.77 5.71
CA ARG A 38 4.99 17.50 5.45
C ARG A 38 4.74 15.99 5.42
N CYS A 39 4.11 15.44 6.46
CA CYS A 39 3.68 14.03 6.43
C CYS A 39 2.49 13.83 5.49
N GLY A 40 1.69 14.88 5.26
CA GLY A 40 0.46 14.79 4.46
C GLY A 40 -0.71 14.25 5.28
N ARG A 41 -1.76 13.79 4.60
CA ARG A 41 -2.98 13.24 5.24
C ARG A 41 -3.14 11.76 4.93
N LEU A 42 -3.23 10.93 5.97
CA LEU A 42 -3.62 9.53 5.83
C LEU A 42 -5.15 9.39 5.79
N GLU A 43 -5.65 8.67 4.80
CA GLU A 43 -7.01 8.10 4.79
C GLU A 43 -6.90 6.58 4.67
N ILE A 44 -7.85 5.85 5.26
CA ILE A 44 -7.90 4.38 5.19
C ILE A 44 -9.28 3.93 4.67
N PRO A 45 -9.66 4.31 3.44
CA PRO A 45 -10.97 4.00 2.90
C PRO A 45 -11.07 2.54 2.47
N THR A 46 -12.29 2.01 2.51
CA THR A 46 -12.69 0.83 1.76
C THR A 46 -12.72 1.13 0.26
N LEU A 47 -12.58 0.10 -0.58
CA LEU A 47 -12.82 0.23 -2.02
C LEU A 47 -14.24 0.74 -2.32
N GLN A 48 -15.24 0.36 -1.51
CA GLN A 48 -16.62 0.84 -1.66
C GLN A 48 -16.72 2.37 -1.50
N GLU A 49 -16.11 2.94 -0.45
CA GLU A 49 -16.12 4.40 -0.23
C GLU A 49 -15.45 5.15 -1.39
N LEU A 50 -14.37 4.59 -1.95
CA LEU A 50 -13.70 5.14 -3.13
C LEU A 50 -14.60 5.09 -4.37
N ARG A 51 -15.29 3.96 -4.61
CA ARG A 51 -16.27 3.81 -5.71
C ARG A 51 -17.37 4.87 -5.64
N GLU A 52 -17.90 5.11 -4.44
CA GLU A 52 -19.02 6.04 -4.21
C GLU A 52 -18.65 7.50 -4.42
N ARG A 53 -17.48 7.93 -3.94
CA ARG A 53 -17.06 9.34 -4.01
C ARG A 53 -16.32 9.72 -5.30
N THR A 54 -15.99 8.73 -6.14
CA THR A 54 -15.20 8.93 -7.36
C THR A 54 -15.94 8.37 -8.58
N PRO A 55 -16.99 9.06 -9.07
CA PRO A 55 -17.71 8.64 -10.28
C PRO A 55 -16.77 8.66 -11.49
N LEU A 56 -16.93 7.71 -12.42
CA LEU A 56 -16.11 7.60 -13.64
C LEU A 56 -16.81 8.18 -14.89
N SER A 57 -17.99 8.78 -14.74
CA SER A 57 -18.88 9.19 -15.84
C SER A 57 -18.44 10.41 -16.65
N ASP A 58 -17.34 11.06 -16.28
CA ASP A 58 -17.02 12.42 -16.75
C ASP A 58 -15.74 12.48 -17.59
N PHE A 59 -15.20 11.33 -18.01
CA PHE A 59 -13.93 11.27 -18.71
C PHE A 59 -14.12 10.93 -20.19
N GLU A 60 -13.58 11.79 -21.05
CA GLU A 60 -13.42 11.55 -22.49
C GLU A 60 -11.94 11.39 -22.84
N GLY A 61 -11.22 10.59 -22.05
CA GLY A 61 -9.79 10.34 -22.19
C GLY A 61 -9.49 8.93 -22.70
N LYS A 62 -8.20 8.60 -22.76
CA LYS A 62 -7.73 7.22 -22.92
C LYS A 62 -6.62 6.98 -21.92
N ILE A 63 -6.72 5.86 -21.20
CA ILE A 63 -5.65 5.41 -20.33
C ILE A 63 -4.41 5.04 -21.15
N GLN A 64 -3.24 5.38 -20.63
CA GLN A 64 -1.96 4.98 -21.20
C GLN A 64 -1.28 4.02 -20.25
N LEU A 65 -0.58 3.03 -20.80
CA LEU A 65 0.14 2.03 -20.04
C LEU A 65 1.55 1.87 -20.61
N GLU A 66 2.56 1.97 -19.76
CA GLU A 66 3.94 1.66 -20.10
C GLU A 66 4.63 0.92 -18.96
N GLU A 67 5.69 0.18 -19.30
CA GLU A 67 6.64 -0.34 -18.34
C GLU A 67 7.74 0.69 -18.12
N VAL A 68 8.09 0.96 -16.86
CA VAL A 68 9.24 1.80 -16.51
C VAL A 68 10.23 0.98 -15.71
N VAL A 69 11.49 0.96 -16.15
CA VAL A 69 12.58 0.38 -15.36
C VAL A 69 13.13 1.44 -14.44
N GLY A 70 13.07 1.21 -13.13
CA GLY A 70 13.50 2.20 -12.17
C GLY A 70 13.61 1.68 -10.75
N ASP A 71 14.32 2.45 -9.95
CA ASP A 71 14.30 2.32 -8.50
C ASP A 71 13.17 3.19 -7.94
N ALA A 72 12.35 2.64 -7.04
CA ALA A 72 11.17 3.34 -6.53
C ALA A 72 11.55 4.65 -5.85
N MET A 73 12.63 4.68 -5.07
CA MET A 73 13.10 5.90 -4.41
C MET A 73 13.60 6.93 -5.44
N ALA A 74 14.31 6.50 -6.48
CA ALA A 74 14.73 7.40 -7.56
C ALA A 74 13.53 8.03 -8.30
N LEU A 75 12.48 7.25 -8.57
CA LEU A 75 11.26 7.75 -9.21
C LEU A 75 10.51 8.76 -8.34
N HIS A 76 10.47 8.56 -7.02
CA HIS A 76 9.90 9.54 -6.09
C HIS A 76 10.74 10.83 -6.09
N LYS A 77 12.07 10.74 -6.09
CA LYS A 77 12.96 11.91 -6.04
C LYS A 77 12.91 12.79 -7.29
N ASP A 78 12.44 12.27 -8.42
CA ASP A 78 12.32 13.03 -9.65
C ASP A 78 11.17 14.04 -9.55
N ILE A 79 11.53 15.33 -9.51
CA ILE A 79 10.59 16.45 -9.46
C ILE A 79 9.56 16.44 -10.59
N ALA A 80 9.87 15.79 -11.74
CA ALA A 80 8.89 15.62 -12.81
C ALA A 80 7.67 14.81 -12.36
N ASN A 81 7.78 14.03 -11.28
CA ASN A 81 6.71 13.23 -10.70
C ASN A 81 6.01 13.93 -9.52
N GLU A 82 6.18 15.24 -9.37
CA GLU A 82 5.38 16.02 -8.44
C GLU A 82 3.88 15.76 -8.63
N ASN A 83 3.19 15.60 -7.51
CA ASN A 83 1.78 15.25 -7.40
C ASN A 83 1.41 13.90 -8.04
N ALA A 84 2.34 13.05 -8.44
CA ALA A 84 2.02 11.70 -8.93
C ALA A 84 1.48 10.80 -7.80
N VAL A 85 0.81 9.72 -8.19
CA VAL A 85 0.40 8.66 -7.27
C VAL A 85 1.35 7.47 -7.41
N PHE A 86 1.85 6.97 -6.29
CA PHE A 86 2.68 5.77 -6.22
C PHE A 86 1.97 4.69 -5.42
N GLN A 87 1.74 3.53 -6.03
CA GLN A 87 1.35 2.34 -5.29
C GLN A 87 2.57 1.78 -4.57
N ALA A 88 2.43 1.54 -3.27
CA ALA A 88 3.46 0.97 -2.42
C ALA A 88 2.99 -0.40 -1.91
N ALA A 89 3.86 -1.40 -2.05
CA ALA A 89 3.64 -2.70 -1.43
C ALA A 89 3.88 -2.57 0.08
N SER A 90 2.87 -2.92 0.86
CA SER A 90 2.81 -2.75 2.32
C SER A 90 2.23 -4.00 2.97
N GLN A 91 2.22 -4.04 4.31
CA GLN A 91 1.40 -4.97 5.07
C GLN A 91 0.00 -4.40 5.36
N PHE A 92 -0.92 -5.23 5.87
CA PHE A 92 -2.31 -4.83 6.17
C PHE A 92 -2.41 -3.78 7.29
N ASN A 93 -1.34 -3.55 8.05
CA ASN A 93 -1.24 -2.47 9.04
C ASN A 93 -0.60 -1.18 8.51
N LEU A 94 -0.39 -1.09 7.19
CA LEU A 94 0.24 0.06 6.54
C LEU A 94 1.66 0.33 7.05
N LEU A 95 2.42 -0.72 7.39
CA LEU A 95 3.84 -0.67 7.70
C LEU A 95 4.62 -1.61 6.78
N GLU A 96 5.94 -1.47 6.80
CA GLU A 96 6.88 -2.25 5.97
C GLU A 96 7.91 -2.99 6.86
N MET A 97 7.43 -3.60 7.95
CA MET A 97 8.24 -4.41 8.85
C MET A 97 8.78 -5.65 8.13
N ALA A 98 10.05 -6.00 8.37
CA ALA A 98 10.75 -7.06 7.64
C ALA A 98 10.18 -8.49 7.83
N GLY A 99 9.27 -8.68 8.79
CA GLY A 99 8.58 -9.96 8.97
C GLY A 99 7.51 -9.92 10.07
N PRO A 100 6.69 -10.98 10.18
CA PRO A 100 5.57 -11.04 11.12
C PRO A 100 6.00 -11.07 12.60
N GLY A 101 7.28 -11.29 12.89
CA GLY A 101 7.83 -11.25 14.25
C GLY A 101 8.18 -9.85 14.74
N ILE A 102 8.12 -8.83 13.88
CA ILE A 102 8.58 -7.47 14.18
C ILE A 102 7.36 -6.58 14.40
N THR A 103 7.30 -5.93 15.56
CA THR A 103 6.16 -5.08 15.96
C THR A 103 6.42 -3.61 15.60
N PRO A 104 5.39 -2.75 15.60
CA PRO A 104 5.54 -1.30 15.38
C PRO A 104 6.60 -0.61 16.25
N GLU A 105 6.80 -1.08 17.48
CA GLU A 105 7.77 -0.54 18.44
C GLU A 105 9.23 -0.77 18.03
N ALA A 106 9.50 -1.71 17.12
CA ALA A 106 10.83 -1.88 16.55
C ALA A 106 11.26 -0.69 15.68
N GLY A 107 10.31 0.19 15.32
CA GLY A 107 10.55 1.43 14.61
C GLY A 107 10.70 1.26 13.10
N VAL A 108 10.95 2.38 12.43
CA VAL A 108 11.01 2.49 10.97
C VAL A 108 12.44 2.71 10.43
N ASP A 109 13.43 3.04 11.26
CA ASP A 109 14.82 3.22 10.83
C ASP A 109 15.36 1.93 10.19
N GLY A 110 14.94 0.77 10.71
CA GLY A 110 15.31 -0.55 10.20
C GLY A 110 14.92 -0.81 8.74
N TYR A 111 13.99 -0.04 8.16
CA TYR A 111 13.51 -0.20 6.79
C TYR A 111 14.65 -0.09 5.76
N GLU A 112 15.73 0.65 6.07
CA GLU A 112 16.86 0.78 5.15
C GLU A 112 17.60 -0.54 4.86
N ASN A 113 17.42 -1.54 5.73
CA ASN A 113 18.03 -2.86 5.58
C ASN A 113 17.24 -3.77 4.63
N ASP A 114 15.99 -3.44 4.35
CA ASP A 114 15.16 -4.15 3.38
C ASP A 114 15.23 -3.43 2.02
N LYS A 115 15.62 -4.17 0.98
CA LYS A 115 15.83 -3.66 -0.38
C LYS A 115 14.63 -3.89 -1.29
N THR A 116 13.49 -4.29 -0.74
CA THR A 116 12.23 -4.39 -1.48
C THR A 116 11.64 -3.01 -1.75
N GLN A 117 10.66 -2.94 -2.67
CA GLN A 117 10.08 -1.68 -3.12
C GLN A 117 9.27 -0.96 -2.02
N GLY A 118 8.62 -1.69 -1.12
CA GLY A 118 7.80 -1.12 -0.04
C GLY A 118 8.61 -0.17 0.85
N PRO A 119 9.68 -0.66 1.52
CA PRO A 119 10.62 0.15 2.28
C PRO A 119 11.21 1.32 1.49
N ALA A 120 11.53 1.12 0.20
CA ALA A 120 12.04 2.21 -0.64
C ALA A 120 11.02 3.34 -0.82
N CYS A 121 9.73 3.02 -1.06
CA CYS A 121 8.64 4.00 -1.09
C CYS A 121 8.46 4.67 0.29
N ALA A 122 8.46 3.88 1.37
CA ALA A 122 8.29 4.39 2.73
C ALA A 122 9.38 5.39 3.13
N ILE A 123 10.64 5.09 2.82
CA ILE A 123 11.79 5.97 3.10
C ILE A 123 11.77 7.20 2.20
N ALA A 124 11.33 7.08 0.94
CA ALA A 124 11.25 8.22 0.02
C ALA A 124 10.37 9.36 0.58
N CYS A 125 9.31 8.99 1.30
CA CYS A 125 8.39 9.91 1.99
C CYS A 125 8.40 9.66 3.50
N GLY A 126 9.58 9.83 4.10
CA GLY A 126 9.88 9.49 5.49
C GLY A 126 8.94 10.12 6.51
N ALA A 127 8.48 11.36 6.30
CA ALA A 127 7.52 12.00 7.20
C ALA A 127 6.16 11.27 7.23
N GLY A 128 5.66 10.81 6.09
CA GLY A 128 4.45 9.98 6.02
C GLY A 128 4.64 8.64 6.74
N THR A 129 5.83 8.04 6.63
CA THR A 129 6.18 6.78 7.31
C THR A 129 6.24 6.94 8.83
N ILE A 130 6.90 8.00 9.32
CA ILE A 130 6.93 8.32 10.77
C ILE A 130 5.50 8.53 11.28
N TYR A 131 4.66 9.25 10.52
CA TYR A 131 3.27 9.47 10.90
C TYR A 131 2.48 8.16 11.04
N ARG A 132 2.55 7.27 10.04
CA ARG A 132 1.83 5.98 10.03
C ARG A 132 2.20 5.08 11.22
N ASN A 133 3.46 5.13 11.68
CA ASN A 133 3.89 4.32 12.82
C ASN A 133 3.55 5.00 14.16
N TYR A 134 3.87 6.28 14.32
CA TYR A 134 3.91 6.92 15.63
C TYR A 134 2.76 7.89 15.93
N PHE A 135 2.12 8.47 14.92
CA PHE A 135 1.19 9.59 15.10
C PHE A 135 -0.23 9.33 14.62
N VAL A 136 -0.47 8.21 13.92
CA VAL A 136 -1.81 7.87 13.45
C VAL A 136 -2.78 7.70 14.63
N PRO A 137 -3.93 8.40 14.65
CA PRO A 137 -4.95 8.18 15.67
C PRO A 137 -5.66 6.86 15.41
N LEU A 138 -5.61 5.94 16.37
CA LEU A 138 -6.15 4.59 16.23
C LEU A 138 -6.73 4.10 17.56
N ASN A 139 -8.01 3.75 17.56
CA ASN A 139 -8.72 3.19 18.72
C ASN A 139 -8.57 4.03 20.01
N GLY A 140 -8.61 5.36 19.89
CA GLY A 140 -8.45 6.29 21.01
C GLY A 140 -7.01 6.44 21.53
N ARG A 141 -6.03 5.78 20.89
CA ARG A 141 -4.59 5.94 21.12
C ARG A 141 -3.94 6.63 19.92
N ILE A 142 -2.69 7.07 20.10
CA ILE A 142 -1.85 7.63 19.04
C ILE A 142 -0.75 6.62 18.74
N GLY A 143 -0.49 6.39 17.45
CA GLY A 143 0.50 5.44 16.97
C GLY A 143 0.00 4.00 16.96
N GLN A 144 0.75 3.17 16.24
CA GLN A 144 0.58 1.73 16.22
C GLN A 144 1.51 1.08 17.26
N SER A 145 1.02 0.01 17.88
CA SER A 145 1.73 -0.81 18.86
C SER A 145 1.43 -2.29 18.60
N ALA A 146 2.14 -3.20 19.25
CA ALA A 146 1.93 -4.64 19.12
C ALA A 146 0.47 -5.05 19.34
N ASP A 147 -0.25 -4.34 20.20
CA ASP A 147 -1.67 -4.56 20.56
C ASP A 147 -2.64 -3.50 19.99
N ASN A 148 -2.16 -2.62 19.08
CA ASN A 148 -2.98 -1.59 18.44
C ASN A 148 -2.50 -1.33 17.03
N GLN A 149 -3.06 -2.03 16.05
CA GLN A 149 -2.63 -1.90 14.66
C GLN A 149 -3.82 -1.61 13.76
N ILE A 150 -3.56 -0.87 12.70
CA ILE A 150 -4.48 -0.81 11.57
C ILE A 150 -4.61 -2.24 11.04
N ASP A 151 -5.84 -2.62 10.66
CA ASP A 151 -6.09 -3.85 9.94
C ASP A 151 -6.94 -3.55 8.71
N CYS A 152 -6.28 -3.47 7.56
CA CYS A 152 -6.94 -3.23 6.29
C CYS A 152 -7.79 -4.42 5.79
N LEU A 153 -7.71 -5.59 6.45
CA LEU A 153 -8.47 -6.78 6.14
C LEU A 153 -9.68 -6.99 7.07
N GLU A 154 -9.86 -6.14 8.08
CA GLU A 154 -10.83 -6.36 9.18
C GLU A 154 -12.27 -6.56 8.70
N GLU A 155 -12.74 -5.76 7.73
CA GLU A 155 -14.11 -5.83 7.23
C GLU A 155 -14.36 -7.10 6.41
N ILE A 156 -13.35 -7.51 5.64
CA ILE A 156 -13.37 -8.79 4.92
C ILE A 156 -13.40 -9.94 5.92
N GLY A 157 -12.59 -9.88 6.98
CA GLY A 157 -12.60 -10.84 8.09
C GLY A 157 -13.97 -10.95 8.75
N ARG A 158 -14.61 -9.81 9.04
CA ARG A 158 -15.95 -9.76 9.63
C ARG A 158 -17.01 -10.40 8.74
N ILE A 159 -17.02 -10.11 7.43
CA ILE A 159 -17.99 -10.70 6.50
C ILE A 159 -17.75 -12.19 6.31
N LEU A 160 -16.48 -12.59 6.20
CA LEU A 160 -16.14 -13.99 6.05
C LEU A 160 -16.30 -14.77 7.33
N GLY A 161 -16.49 -14.15 8.51
CA GLY A 161 -16.61 -14.83 9.80
C GLY A 161 -15.28 -15.37 10.30
N ASN A 162 -14.23 -14.55 10.27
CA ASN A 162 -12.92 -14.81 10.88
C ASN A 162 -12.95 -14.58 12.41
N ASP A 163 -13.99 -15.07 13.08
CA ASP A 163 -14.14 -14.91 14.53
C ASP A 163 -13.03 -15.69 15.26
N GLY A 164 -12.37 -15.02 16.22
CA GLY A 164 -11.28 -15.61 17.00
C GLY A 164 -10.12 -16.13 16.15
N ASP A 165 -9.83 -15.46 15.03
CA ASP A 165 -8.75 -15.80 14.10
C ASP A 165 -8.86 -17.21 13.49
N SER A 166 -10.10 -17.71 13.35
CA SER A 166 -10.38 -19.08 12.90
C SER A 166 -10.03 -19.36 11.44
N LEU A 167 -10.01 -18.35 10.58
CA LEU A 167 -9.55 -18.46 9.18
C LEU A 167 -8.09 -18.02 9.05
N TRP A 168 -7.72 -16.89 9.65
CA TRP A 168 -6.36 -16.38 9.73
C TRP A 168 -6.18 -15.49 10.95
N GLU A 169 -4.93 -15.38 11.42
CA GLU A 169 -4.48 -14.41 12.43
C GLU A 169 -3.79 -13.24 11.73
N ILE A 170 -4.09 -11.99 12.10
CA ILE A 170 -3.25 -10.85 11.70
C ILE A 170 -2.09 -10.71 12.68
N ARG A 171 -0.88 -10.99 12.20
CA ARG A 171 0.35 -10.89 12.99
C ARG A 171 1.25 -9.79 12.45
N ASN A 172 1.24 -8.63 13.09
CA ASN A 172 2.00 -7.44 12.68
C ASN A 172 1.75 -7.03 11.21
N GLY A 173 0.47 -7.07 10.79
CA GLY A 173 0.05 -6.76 9.41
C GLY A 173 0.15 -7.91 8.41
N TYR A 174 0.63 -9.09 8.82
CA TYR A 174 0.67 -10.30 8.00
C TYR A 174 -0.55 -11.17 8.29
N ALA A 175 -1.34 -11.53 7.27
CA ALA A 175 -2.39 -12.53 7.41
C ALA A 175 -1.78 -13.94 7.42
N MET A 176 -1.79 -14.57 8.59
CA MET A 176 -1.20 -15.89 8.86
C MET A 176 -2.31 -16.95 8.91
N PHE A 177 -2.27 -17.88 7.96
CA PHE A 177 -3.27 -18.92 7.79
C PHE A 177 -2.82 -20.24 8.43
N SER A 178 -3.79 -21.05 8.83
CA SER A 178 -3.60 -22.50 9.00
C SER A 178 -4.13 -23.24 7.77
N GLU A 179 -3.74 -24.52 7.59
CA GLU A 179 -4.25 -25.34 6.48
C GLU A 179 -5.78 -25.49 6.55
N GLU A 180 -6.33 -25.72 7.75
CA GLU A 180 -7.78 -25.82 7.99
C GLU A 180 -8.50 -24.47 7.75
N GLY A 181 -7.91 -23.37 8.23
CA GLY A 181 -8.46 -22.03 8.02
C GLY A 181 -8.51 -21.65 6.54
N LEU A 182 -7.45 -21.93 5.79
CA LEU A 182 -7.40 -21.70 4.35
C LEU A 182 -8.40 -22.60 3.59
N ALA A 183 -8.51 -23.88 3.94
CA ALA A 183 -9.50 -24.78 3.34
C ALA A 183 -10.94 -24.30 3.59
N THR A 184 -11.23 -23.86 4.81
CA THR A 184 -12.54 -23.30 5.18
C THR A 184 -12.84 -22.02 4.42
N LEU A 185 -11.86 -21.11 4.34
CA LEU A 185 -11.95 -19.89 3.54
C LEU A 185 -12.27 -20.21 2.07
N ASN A 186 -11.55 -21.16 1.47
CA ASN A 186 -11.77 -21.54 0.08
C ASN A 186 -13.17 -22.11 -0.16
N GLY A 187 -13.70 -22.89 0.78
CA GLY A 187 -15.11 -23.33 0.75
C GLY A 187 -16.07 -22.14 0.73
N ARG A 188 -15.87 -21.16 1.64
CA ARG A 188 -16.69 -19.94 1.71
C ARG A 188 -16.62 -19.12 0.42
N LEU A 189 -15.42 -18.95 -0.15
CA LEU A 189 -15.23 -18.19 -1.39
C LEU A 189 -15.86 -18.88 -2.61
N ALA A 190 -15.82 -20.22 -2.66
CA ALA A 190 -16.41 -21.00 -3.75
C ALA A 190 -17.95 -20.92 -3.79
N ASP A 191 -18.58 -20.70 -2.63
CA ASP A 191 -20.03 -20.57 -2.50
C ASP A 191 -20.56 -19.16 -2.84
N LEU A 192 -19.68 -18.16 -2.99
CA LEU A 192 -20.10 -16.80 -3.32
C LEU A 192 -20.58 -16.69 -4.78
N THR A 193 -21.71 -16.01 -4.96
CA THR A 193 -22.10 -15.48 -6.27
C THR A 193 -21.15 -14.38 -6.73
N GLY A 194 -21.19 -14.02 -8.02
CA GLY A 194 -20.39 -12.91 -8.55
C GLY A 194 -20.67 -11.58 -7.86
N GLU A 195 -21.93 -11.31 -7.49
CA GLU A 195 -22.32 -10.10 -6.76
C GLU A 195 -21.77 -10.11 -5.33
N GLU A 196 -21.89 -11.24 -4.61
CA GLU A 196 -21.34 -11.36 -3.26
C GLU A 196 -19.82 -11.24 -3.24
N ARG A 197 -19.13 -11.82 -4.23
CA ARG A 197 -17.68 -11.66 -4.40
C ARG A 197 -17.32 -10.19 -4.64
N GLU A 198 -18.05 -9.49 -5.49
CA GLU A 198 -17.82 -8.05 -5.74
C GLU A 198 -18.08 -7.19 -4.49
N ASN A 199 -19.10 -7.53 -3.71
CA ASN A 199 -19.40 -6.85 -2.44
C ASN A 199 -18.32 -7.10 -1.38
N LEU A 200 -17.81 -8.33 -1.30
CA LEU A 200 -16.68 -8.68 -0.42
C LEU A 200 -15.40 -7.96 -0.84
N LYS A 201 -15.08 -7.97 -2.14
CA LYS A 201 -13.95 -7.23 -2.72
C LYS A 201 -14.02 -5.74 -2.36
N ALA A 202 -15.21 -5.15 -2.39
CA ALA A 202 -15.44 -3.74 -2.08
C ALA A 202 -15.10 -3.36 -0.61
N GLN A 203 -14.96 -4.33 0.29
CA GLN A 203 -14.65 -4.06 1.70
C GLN A 203 -13.16 -3.96 2.02
N LEU A 204 -12.27 -4.30 1.09
CA LEU A 204 -10.84 -4.15 1.34
C LEU A 204 -10.52 -2.68 1.60
N LYS A 205 -9.77 -2.41 2.67
CA LYS A 205 -9.21 -1.07 2.92
C LYS A 205 -7.82 -0.93 2.34
N VAL A 206 -7.45 0.28 1.95
CA VAL A 206 -6.08 0.64 1.58
C VAL A 206 -5.67 1.91 2.31
N GLY A 207 -4.38 2.09 2.55
CA GLY A 207 -3.88 3.35 3.11
C GLY A 207 -3.56 4.34 2.00
N ILE A 208 -4.11 5.55 2.04
CA ILE A 208 -3.76 6.62 1.11
C ILE A 208 -3.11 7.76 1.88
N GLN A 209 -1.81 7.94 1.71
CA GLN A 209 -1.06 9.08 2.24
C GLN A 209 -1.04 10.19 1.18
N TRP A 210 -1.94 11.15 1.31
CA TRP A 210 -2.07 12.28 0.37
C TRP A 210 -1.00 13.34 0.59
N ASN A 211 -0.40 13.81 -0.51
CA ASN A 211 0.49 15.00 -0.55
C ASN A 211 1.62 14.96 0.49
N THR A 212 2.23 13.79 0.67
CA THR A 212 3.38 13.62 1.55
C THR A 212 4.64 14.13 0.86
N GLU A 213 5.52 14.79 1.61
CA GLU A 213 6.78 15.32 1.09
C GLU A 213 7.74 14.18 0.71
N VAL A 214 8.39 14.32 -0.44
CA VAL A 214 9.50 13.43 -0.82
C VAL A 214 10.75 13.87 -0.07
N THR A 215 10.85 13.45 1.19
CA THR A 215 11.95 13.82 2.10
C THR A 215 13.31 13.27 1.68
N ALA A 216 13.35 12.30 0.76
CA ALA A 216 14.58 11.80 0.15
C ALA A 216 15.15 12.74 -0.95
N ALA A 217 14.46 13.84 -1.27
CA ALA A 217 14.90 14.89 -2.17
C ALA A 217 14.88 16.26 -1.47
N GLU A 218 15.76 17.17 -1.90
CA GLU A 218 15.81 18.54 -1.35
C GLU A 218 14.74 19.48 -1.95
N SER A 219 14.05 19.04 -3.00
CA SER A 219 13.08 19.85 -3.73
C SER A 219 11.79 20.17 -2.97
N GLY A 220 11.48 19.44 -1.88
CA GLY A 220 10.27 19.66 -1.07
C GLY A 220 8.94 19.39 -1.79
N HIS A 221 8.96 18.76 -2.97
CA HIS A 221 7.74 18.41 -3.69
C HIS A 221 6.99 17.28 -3.01
N THR A 222 5.71 17.16 -3.34
CA THR A 222 4.83 16.16 -2.74
C THR A 222 4.38 15.12 -3.75
N VAL A 223 4.14 13.92 -3.27
CA VAL A 223 3.47 12.84 -4.00
C VAL A 223 2.37 12.26 -3.12
N SER A 224 1.52 11.41 -3.68
CA SER A 224 0.58 10.61 -2.89
C SER A 224 0.94 9.14 -2.98
N GLN A 225 0.88 8.43 -1.86
CA GLN A 225 1.21 7.00 -1.80
C GLN A 225 -0.03 6.19 -1.43
N VAL A 226 -0.29 5.13 -2.20
CA VAL A 226 -1.35 4.15 -1.90
C VAL A 226 -0.69 2.88 -1.40
N TYR A 227 -0.75 2.66 -0.10
CA TYR A 227 -0.21 1.49 0.59
C TYR A 227 -1.24 0.36 0.50
N CYS A 228 -0.87 -0.68 -0.24
CA CYS A 228 -1.69 -1.87 -0.45
C CYS A 228 -0.94 -3.12 0.00
N SER A 229 -1.66 -4.04 0.63
CA SER A 229 -1.16 -5.37 0.96
C SER A 229 -1.64 -6.41 -0.05
N ALA A 230 -0.84 -7.45 -0.23
CA ALA A 230 -1.27 -8.72 -0.82
C ALA A 230 -1.22 -9.81 0.27
N LEU A 231 -1.71 -11.01 -0.03
CA LEU A 231 -1.54 -12.12 0.90
C LEU A 231 -0.06 -12.54 0.98
N PRO A 232 0.49 -12.81 2.18
CA PRO A 232 1.86 -13.26 2.34
C PRO A 232 1.99 -14.77 2.05
N VAL A 233 1.67 -15.21 0.83
CA VAL A 233 1.71 -16.61 0.37
C VAL A 233 3.05 -17.27 0.70
N GLY A 234 4.16 -16.59 0.40
CA GLY A 234 5.54 -17.07 0.65
C GLY A 234 5.91 -17.27 2.13
N TYR A 235 5.07 -16.83 3.07
CA TYR A 235 5.26 -17.04 4.51
C TYR A 235 4.57 -18.32 5.03
N HIS A 236 3.91 -19.08 4.15
CA HIS A 236 3.23 -20.32 4.48
C HIS A 236 3.99 -21.51 3.90
N TYR A 237 4.36 -22.46 4.76
CA TYR A 237 5.11 -23.66 4.38
C TYR A 237 4.20 -24.89 4.20
N PHE A 238 2.89 -24.68 4.04
CA PHE A 238 1.89 -25.71 3.81
C PHE A 238 1.11 -25.42 2.53
N GLY A 239 0.71 -26.48 1.83
CA GLY A 239 -0.08 -26.37 0.60
C GLY A 239 0.71 -25.90 -0.62
N ASP A 240 0.03 -25.93 -1.76
CA ASP A 240 0.48 -25.32 -3.00
C ASP A 240 0.08 -23.84 -3.03
N SER A 241 0.85 -22.98 -3.71
CA SER A 241 0.52 -21.54 -3.82
C SER A 241 -0.88 -21.36 -4.40
N SER A 242 -1.30 -22.25 -5.31
CA SER A 242 -2.65 -22.30 -5.90
C SER A 242 -3.79 -22.34 -4.87
N ALA A 243 -3.56 -22.85 -3.65
CA ALA A 243 -4.56 -22.84 -2.58
C ALA A 243 -4.91 -21.41 -2.11
N PHE A 244 -4.03 -20.43 -2.34
CA PHE A 244 -4.27 -19.03 -2.03
C PHE A 244 -4.91 -18.25 -3.17
N GLU A 245 -4.95 -18.79 -4.40
CA GLU A 245 -5.28 -18.06 -5.62
C GLU A 245 -6.60 -17.29 -5.52
N ALA A 246 -7.66 -17.93 -5.04
CA ALA A 246 -9.00 -17.34 -4.98
C ALA A 246 -9.01 -16.07 -4.11
N PHE A 247 -8.39 -16.12 -2.93
CA PHE A 247 -8.34 -14.99 -2.02
C PHE A 247 -7.30 -13.96 -2.46
N SER A 248 -6.12 -14.39 -2.94
CA SER A 248 -5.09 -13.51 -3.48
C SER A 248 -5.62 -12.65 -4.62
N ARG A 249 -6.34 -13.23 -5.58
CA ARG A 249 -6.95 -12.48 -6.69
C ARG A 249 -7.98 -11.46 -6.20
N LEU A 250 -8.83 -11.82 -5.24
CA LEU A 250 -9.80 -10.89 -4.65
C LEU A 250 -9.11 -9.67 -4.03
N ILE A 251 -8.06 -9.91 -3.22
CA ILE A 251 -7.29 -8.85 -2.57
C ILE A 251 -6.53 -7.99 -3.59
N LEU A 252 -5.86 -8.61 -4.56
CA LEU A 252 -5.12 -7.90 -5.61
C LEU A 252 -6.07 -7.04 -6.46
N GLU A 253 -7.19 -7.59 -6.92
CA GLU A 253 -8.21 -6.85 -7.67
C GLU A 253 -8.69 -5.63 -6.89
N ALA A 254 -9.00 -5.79 -5.60
CA ALA A 254 -9.43 -4.67 -4.77
C ALA A 254 -8.35 -3.60 -4.59
N ALA A 255 -7.10 -4.02 -4.35
CA ALA A 255 -5.97 -3.14 -4.13
C ALA A 255 -5.66 -2.28 -5.36
N TYR A 256 -5.59 -2.89 -6.55
CA TYR A 256 -5.39 -2.15 -7.79
C TYR A 256 -6.58 -1.25 -8.10
N GLU A 257 -7.81 -1.73 -7.94
CA GLU A 257 -9.00 -0.91 -8.21
C GLU A 257 -9.05 0.33 -7.30
N ALA A 258 -8.74 0.16 -6.00
CA ALA A 258 -8.66 1.26 -5.04
C ALA A 258 -7.54 2.25 -5.40
N THR A 259 -6.40 1.75 -5.84
CA THR A 259 -5.27 2.58 -6.30
C THR A 259 -5.65 3.44 -7.50
N PHE A 260 -6.39 2.88 -8.47
CA PHE A 260 -6.86 3.65 -9.62
C PHE A 260 -7.87 4.72 -9.21
N TYR A 261 -8.82 4.41 -8.32
CA TYR A 261 -9.73 5.45 -7.79
C TYR A 261 -8.97 6.57 -7.08
N ALA A 262 -7.97 6.24 -6.27
CA ALA A 262 -7.12 7.23 -5.63
C ALA A 262 -6.38 8.10 -6.67
N ALA A 263 -5.89 7.51 -7.76
CA ALA A 263 -5.27 8.25 -8.87
C ALA A 263 -6.25 9.18 -9.59
N VAL A 264 -7.51 8.76 -9.75
CA VAL A 264 -8.56 9.63 -10.32
C VAL A 264 -8.87 10.82 -9.40
N GLU A 265 -9.00 10.60 -8.10
CA GLU A 265 -9.17 11.69 -7.13
C GLU A 265 -7.99 12.66 -7.15
N ASN A 266 -6.77 12.12 -7.17
CA ASN A 266 -5.55 12.89 -7.26
C ASN A 266 -5.52 13.73 -8.54
N TRP A 267 -5.82 13.13 -9.70
CA TRP A 267 -5.88 13.84 -10.97
C TRP A 267 -6.92 14.97 -10.93
N ARG A 268 -8.10 14.75 -10.34
CA ARG A 268 -9.12 15.80 -10.23
C ARG A 268 -8.62 17.01 -9.44
N ARG A 269 -7.88 16.78 -8.35
CA ARG A 269 -7.38 17.81 -7.41
C ARG A 269 -6.08 18.46 -7.87
N ALA A 270 -5.07 17.65 -8.21
CA ALA A 270 -3.70 18.08 -8.47
C ALA A 270 -3.31 18.05 -9.95
N LYS A 271 -4.19 17.59 -10.85
CA LYS A 271 -4.00 17.55 -12.31
C LYS A 271 -2.81 16.71 -12.80
N SER A 272 -2.24 15.87 -11.94
CA SER A 272 -1.23 14.89 -12.35
C SER A 272 -1.90 13.61 -12.84
N PRO A 273 -1.65 13.16 -14.09
CA PRO A 273 -2.19 11.90 -14.61
C PRO A 273 -1.36 10.69 -14.20
N LYS A 274 -0.19 10.89 -13.59
CA LYS A 274 0.82 9.85 -13.39
C LYS A 274 0.43 8.91 -12.25
N LEU A 275 0.34 7.63 -12.58
CA LEU A 275 0.15 6.54 -11.63
C LEU A 275 1.27 5.52 -11.79
N PHE A 276 2.08 5.33 -10.76
CA PHE A 276 3.11 4.29 -10.70
C PHE A 276 2.56 3.07 -9.96
N LEU A 277 2.54 1.93 -10.63
CA LEU A 277 2.14 0.64 -10.07
C LEU A 277 3.36 -0.19 -9.72
N THR A 278 3.25 -0.94 -8.64
CA THR A 278 4.21 -1.98 -8.26
C THR A 278 3.54 -3.34 -8.44
N LEU A 279 4.31 -4.41 -8.62
CA LEU A 279 3.77 -5.77 -8.62
C LEU A 279 3.52 -6.21 -7.17
N VAL A 280 2.45 -5.69 -6.56
CA VAL A 280 2.11 -5.91 -5.15
C VAL A 280 2.10 -7.41 -4.86
N GLY A 281 2.92 -7.82 -3.88
CA GLY A 281 2.99 -9.22 -3.45
C GLY A 281 3.84 -10.16 -4.32
N GLY A 282 4.37 -9.71 -5.47
CA GLY A 282 5.12 -10.56 -6.43
C GLY A 282 6.56 -10.88 -6.04
N GLY A 283 7.05 -10.32 -4.93
CA GLY A 283 8.38 -10.59 -4.37
C GLY A 283 8.32 -11.59 -3.22
N VAL A 284 8.72 -11.15 -2.02
CA VAL A 284 8.80 -11.99 -0.81
C VAL A 284 7.45 -12.62 -0.43
N PHE A 285 6.34 -11.92 -0.71
CA PHE A 285 4.99 -12.42 -0.45
C PHE A 285 4.56 -13.56 -1.39
N GLY A 286 5.28 -13.81 -2.49
CA GLY A 286 5.11 -15.01 -3.31
C GLY A 286 3.78 -15.12 -4.07
N ASN A 287 3.13 -14.01 -4.41
CA ASN A 287 1.95 -14.05 -5.30
C ASN A 287 2.38 -14.28 -6.74
N GLU A 288 1.67 -15.15 -7.45
CA GLU A 288 1.98 -15.45 -8.85
C GLU A 288 1.82 -14.20 -9.73
N THR A 289 2.78 -13.97 -10.63
CA THR A 289 2.79 -12.78 -11.50
C THR A 289 1.52 -12.68 -12.36
N CYS A 290 0.95 -13.80 -12.79
CA CYS A 290 -0.29 -13.80 -13.57
C CYS A 290 -1.48 -13.27 -12.76
N TRP A 291 -1.60 -13.57 -11.46
CA TRP A 291 -2.68 -13.05 -10.61
C TRP A 291 -2.61 -11.53 -10.51
N ILE A 292 -1.39 -11.02 -10.38
CA ILE A 292 -1.10 -9.59 -10.27
C ILE A 292 -1.45 -8.87 -11.58
N LEU A 293 -0.96 -9.37 -12.71
CA LEU A 293 -1.21 -8.77 -14.02
C LEU A 293 -2.70 -8.84 -14.41
N ASP A 294 -3.40 -9.92 -14.08
CA ASP A 294 -4.85 -10.03 -14.31
C ASP A 294 -5.62 -8.98 -13.50
N ALA A 295 -5.25 -8.74 -12.24
CA ALA A 295 -5.86 -7.72 -11.40
C ALA A 295 -5.62 -6.28 -11.91
N ILE A 296 -4.41 -6.00 -12.41
CA ILE A 296 -4.10 -4.74 -13.10
C ILE A 296 -4.96 -4.60 -14.36
N ASN A 297 -5.10 -5.67 -15.15
CA ASN A 297 -5.91 -5.68 -16.38
C ASN A 297 -7.38 -5.31 -16.09
N ILE A 298 -7.97 -5.91 -15.07
CA ILE A 298 -9.36 -5.62 -14.65
C ILE A 298 -9.52 -4.13 -14.32
N SER A 299 -8.53 -3.53 -13.63
CA SER A 299 -8.54 -2.10 -13.32
C SER A 299 -8.36 -1.26 -14.58
N LEU A 300 -7.41 -1.58 -15.46
CA LEU A 300 -7.23 -0.83 -16.72
C LEU A 300 -8.49 -0.80 -17.57
N GLU A 301 -9.19 -1.93 -17.73
CA GLU A 301 -10.46 -1.99 -18.47
C GLU A 301 -11.54 -1.11 -17.83
N LYS A 302 -11.65 -1.14 -16.50
CA LYS A 302 -12.63 -0.33 -15.76
C LYS A 302 -12.36 1.17 -15.89
N PHE A 303 -11.09 1.57 -15.97
CA PHE A 303 -10.66 2.97 -16.02
C PHE A 303 -10.21 3.40 -17.43
N ARG A 304 -10.54 2.63 -18.48
CA ARG A 304 -10.01 2.82 -19.85
C ARG A 304 -10.23 4.21 -20.44
N GLU A 305 -11.30 4.89 -20.04
CA GLU A 305 -11.70 6.22 -20.53
C GLU A 305 -11.08 7.35 -19.69
N VAL A 306 -10.36 7.03 -18.61
CA VAL A 306 -9.71 8.01 -17.74
C VAL A 306 -8.32 8.34 -18.29
N PRO A 307 -7.92 9.63 -18.40
CA PRO A 307 -6.62 10.03 -18.95
C PRO A 307 -5.47 9.86 -17.93
N LEU A 308 -5.33 8.67 -17.36
CA LEU A 308 -4.19 8.32 -16.51
C LEU A 308 -3.02 7.83 -17.36
N GLU A 309 -1.81 8.18 -16.92
CA GLU A 309 -0.54 7.65 -17.43
C GLU A 309 -0.03 6.60 -16.44
N VAL A 310 -0.40 5.35 -16.67
CA VAL A 310 -0.06 4.22 -15.81
C VAL A 310 1.33 3.69 -16.17
N LYS A 311 2.20 3.60 -15.17
CA LYS A 311 3.59 3.15 -15.28
C LYS A 311 3.78 1.94 -14.38
N VAL A 312 3.97 0.75 -14.94
CA VAL A 312 4.30 -0.45 -14.15
C VAL A 312 5.80 -0.47 -13.91
N VAL A 313 6.21 -0.40 -12.64
CA VAL A 313 7.61 -0.26 -12.26
C VAL A 313 8.29 -1.62 -12.14
N SER A 314 9.29 -1.85 -12.99
CA SER A 314 10.19 -3.00 -12.93
C SER A 314 11.54 -2.59 -12.35
N TYR A 315 12.06 -3.37 -11.40
CA TYR A 315 13.34 -3.06 -10.77
C TYR A 315 14.53 -3.59 -11.61
N GLY A 316 15.49 -2.72 -11.89
CA GLY A 316 16.80 -3.06 -12.47
C GLY A 316 16.82 -3.46 -13.95
N SER A 317 15.79 -4.12 -14.45
CA SER A 317 15.68 -4.54 -15.86
C SER A 317 14.23 -4.69 -16.29
N LEU A 318 14.00 -4.72 -17.61
CA LEU A 318 12.69 -5.03 -18.18
C LEU A 318 12.22 -6.41 -17.74
N ASN A 319 10.95 -6.52 -17.35
CA ASN A 319 10.28 -7.76 -17.05
C ASN A 319 9.50 -8.20 -18.28
N SER A 320 9.92 -9.31 -18.89
CA SER A 320 9.30 -9.83 -20.12
C SER A 320 7.78 -10.04 -20.03
N GLN A 321 7.26 -10.43 -18.86
CA GLN A 321 5.82 -10.60 -18.65
C GLN A 321 5.11 -9.24 -18.59
N VAL A 322 5.71 -8.25 -17.93
CA VAL A 322 5.17 -6.88 -17.86
C VAL A 322 5.23 -6.21 -19.22
N GLY A 323 6.36 -6.29 -19.92
CA GLY A 323 6.49 -5.73 -21.27
C GLY A 323 5.49 -6.34 -22.26
N ALA A 324 5.28 -7.67 -22.22
CA ALA A 324 4.26 -8.33 -23.04
C ALA A 324 2.83 -7.94 -22.64
N PHE A 325 2.60 -7.64 -21.35
CA PHE A 325 1.33 -7.13 -20.86
C PHE A 325 1.06 -5.69 -21.35
N CYS A 326 2.04 -4.79 -21.23
CA CYS A 326 1.92 -3.40 -21.66
C CYS A 326 1.66 -3.25 -23.16
N GLN A 327 2.18 -4.15 -24.00
CA GLN A 327 1.95 -4.15 -25.45
C GLN A 327 0.48 -4.38 -25.86
N LYS A 328 -0.41 -4.75 -24.94
CA LYS A 328 -1.83 -4.99 -25.20
C LYS A 328 -2.70 -3.72 -25.19
N PHE A 329 -2.19 -2.56 -24.75
CA PHE A 329 -2.93 -1.31 -24.51
C PHE A 329 -2.47 -0.14 -25.41
#